data_AF-A0A3D3X095-F1
#
_entry.id   AF-A0A3D3X095-F1
#
_cell.length_a   1.000
_cell.length_b   1.000
_cell.length_c   1.000
_cell.angle_alpha   90.00
_cell.angle_beta   90.00
_cell.angle_gamma   90.00
#
_symmetry.space_group_name_H-M   'P 1'
#
loop_
_entity.id
_entity.type
_entity.pdbx_description
1 polymer ?
#
loop_
_entity_poly.entity_id
_entity_poly.type
_entity_poly.pdbx_seq_one_letter_code
_entity_poly.pdbx_strand_id
1 'polypeptide(L)' 'MNTKLTLRMDEDLVRRAKAEASRRGKSVSQMVSEFIDSLGSPRRDEKKLPPITASLVGVLKGHRVSESAYKKHLREKHL' A
#
# COMPACT_ATOMS: atom_id res chain seq x y z
N MET A 1 15.45 17.35 -9.02
CA MET A 1 15.31 18.82 -8.86
C MET A 1 14.60 19.08 -7.56
N ASN A 2 15.08 20.02 -6.74
CA ASN A 2 14.38 20.43 -5.52
C ASN A 2 13.56 21.68 -5.84
N THR A 3 12.23 21.57 -5.73
CA THR A 3 11.30 22.68 -5.87
C THR A 3 10.83 23.14 -4.48
N LYS A 4 10.66 24.45 -4.29
CA LYS A 4 10.26 25.03 -3.01
C LYS A 4 8.77 25.35 -3.02
N LEU A 5 8.04 24.82 -2.03
CA LEU A 5 6.66 25.19 -1.74
C LEU A 5 6.65 26.09 -0.49
N THR A 6 5.98 27.25 -0.58
CA THR A 6 5.78 28.16 0.55
C THR A 6 4.32 28.14 0.95
N LEU A 7 4.04 27.78 2.21
CA LEU A 7 2.70 27.72 2.78
C LEU A 7 2.49 28.89 3.74
N ARG A 8 1.31 29.52 3.70
CA ARG A 8 0.86 30.48 4.72
C ARG A 8 0.18 29.73 5.85
N MET A 9 0.59 29.99 7.09
CA MET A 9 0.08 29.34 8.28
C MET A 9 0.33 30.22 9.51
N ASP A 10 -0.46 30.02 10.55
CA ASP A 10 -0.31 30.74 11.82
C ASP A 10 1.05 30.43 12.47
N GLU A 11 1.63 31.42 13.13
CA GLU A 11 2.95 31.32 13.75
C GLU A 11 3.02 30.19 14.80
N ASP A 12 1.96 30.04 15.59
CA ASP A 12 1.85 28.97 16.58
C ASP A 12 1.86 27.58 15.92
N LEU A 13 1.28 27.46 14.72
CA LEU A 13 1.31 26.21 13.96
C LEU A 13 2.72 25.93 13.42
N VAL A 14 3.43 26.95 12.93
CA VAL A 14 4.85 26.83 12.53
C VAL A 14 5.69 26.31 13.69
N ARG A 15 5.51 26.86 14.90
CA ARG A 15 6.26 26.47 16.09
C ARG A 15 6.00 25.01 16.46
N ARG A 16 4.74 24.57 16.50
CA ARG A 16 4.37 23.18 16.77
C ARG A 16 4.94 22.23 15.72
N ALA A 17 4.88 22.58 14.44
CA ALA A 17 5.43 21.76 13.37
C ALA A 17 6.94 21.56 13.50
N LYS A 18 7.69 22.63 13.80
CA LYS A 18 9.15 22.54 14.03
C LYS A 18 9.50 21.68 15.25
N ALA A 19 8.77 21.85 16.36
CA ALA A 19 8.98 21.06 17.57
C ALA A 19 8.77 19.57 17.31
N GLU A 20 7.68 19.22 16.61
CA GLU A 20 7.37 17.83 16.27
C GLU A 20 8.38 17.25 15.27
N ALA A 21 8.84 18.05 14.32
CA ALA A 21 9.86 17.64 13.36
C ALA A 21 11.19 17.31 14.06
N SER A 22 11.62 18.19 14.98
CA SER A 22 12.81 17.98 15.80
C SER A 22 12.69 16.73 16.66
N ARG A 23 11.56 16.53 17.34
CA ARG A 23 11.28 15.33 18.15
C ARG A 23 11.39 14.04 17.35
N ARG A 24 11.03 14.09 16.06
CA ARG A 24 11.09 12.94 15.12
C ARG A 24 12.41 12.85 14.35
N GLY A 25 13.36 13.77 14.58
CA GLY A 25 14.62 13.82 13.83
C GLY A 25 14.47 14.12 12.34
N LYS A 26 13.41 14.85 11.96
CA LYS A 26 13.09 15.19 10.55
C LYS A 26 13.01 16.70 10.37
N SER A 27 13.06 17.16 9.12
CA SER A 27 12.70 18.53 8.77
C SER A 27 11.19 18.67 8.60
N VAL A 28 10.67 19.90 8.74
CA VAL A 28 9.25 20.19 8.50
C VAL A 28 8.87 19.85 7.05
N SER A 29 9.74 20.15 6.09
CA SER A 29 9.51 19.81 4.68
C SER A 29 9.40 18.30 4.48
N GLN A 30 10.26 17.49 5.11
CA GLN A 30 10.19 16.03 5.03
C GLN A 30 8.90 15.50 5.65
N MET A 31 8.51 16.00 6.83
CA MET A 31 7.26 15.58 7.48
C MET A 31 6.04 15.90 6.61
N VAL A 32 6.01 17.08 6.01
CA VAL A 32 4.90 17.50 5.13
C VAL A 32 4.90 16.69 3.83
N SER A 33 6.07 16.41 3.24
CA SER A 33 6.19 15.53 2.08
C SER A 33 5.61 14.15 2.36
N GLU A 34 6.01 13.51 3.47
CA GLU A 34 5.49 12.20 3.86
C GLU A 34 3.97 12.22 4.09
N PHE A 35 3.44 13.30 4.68
CA PHE A 35 2.01 13.48 4.83
C PHE A 35 1.29 13.61 3.48
N ILE A 36 1.78 14.46 2.58
CA ILE A 36 1.20 14.65 1.24
C ILE A 36 1.26 13.34 0.44
N ASP A 37 2.37 12.60 0.50
CA ASP A 37 2.51 11.29 -0.13
C ASP A 37 1.50 10.28 0.43
N SER A 38 1.22 10.35 1.73
CA SER A 38 0.20 9.51 2.38
C SER A 38 -1.22 9.83 1.93
N LEU A 39 -1.52 11.08 1.57
CA LEU A 39 -2.80 11.51 1.00
C LEU A 39 -2.93 11.10 -0.47
N GLY A 40 -1.82 11.16 -1.20
CA GLY A 40 -1.73 10.92 -2.63
C GLY A 40 -1.72 9.44 -3.04
N SER A 41 -1.78 8.52 -2.09
CA SER A 41 -1.94 7.09 -2.38
C SER A 41 -3.41 6.68 -2.25
N PRO A 42 -4.22 6.68 -3.34
CA PRO A 42 -5.04 5.50 -3.51
C PRO A 42 -4.06 4.33 -3.46
N ARG A 43 -4.36 3.29 -2.67
CA ARG A 43 -3.69 2.00 -2.82
C ARG A 43 -3.93 1.51 -4.25
N ARG A 44 -3.13 2.02 -5.18
CA ARG A 44 -2.99 1.66 -6.59
C ARG A 44 -1.53 1.45 -6.93
N ASP A 45 -0.70 1.21 -5.92
CA ASP A 45 -0.08 -0.09 -5.98
C ASP A 45 -1.23 -1.09 -5.87
N GLU A 46 -1.77 -1.51 -7.03
CA GLU A 46 -1.81 -2.94 -7.23
C GLU A 46 -0.42 -3.40 -6.80
N LYS A 47 -0.27 -3.81 -5.54
CA LYS A 47 0.90 -4.57 -5.13
C LYS A 47 0.88 -5.68 -6.15
N LYS A 48 1.70 -5.57 -7.20
CA LYS A 48 1.75 -6.56 -8.27
C LYS A 48 1.96 -7.84 -7.50
N LEU A 49 0.92 -8.65 -7.47
CA LEU A 49 0.96 -9.88 -6.73
C LEU A 49 2.23 -10.60 -7.24
N PRO A 50 3.03 -11.22 -6.36
CA PRO A 50 4.14 -12.03 -6.82
C PRO A 50 3.67 -12.91 -7.98
N PRO A 51 4.47 -13.14 -9.04
CA PRO A 51 3.97 -13.70 -10.30
C PRO A 51 3.09 -14.95 -10.15
N ILE A 52 3.42 -15.81 -9.18
CA ILE A 52 2.64 -17.00 -8.82
C ILE A 52 1.28 -16.63 -8.21
N THR A 53 1.24 -15.71 -7.26
CA THR A 53 -0.01 -15.26 -6.66
C THR A 53 -0.89 -14.54 -7.69
N ALA A 54 -0.29 -13.76 -8.59
CA ALA A 54 -1.00 -13.09 -9.68
C ALA A 54 -1.68 -14.10 -10.62
N SER A 55 -1.00 -15.22 -10.95
CA SER A 55 -1.56 -16.25 -11.84
C SER A 55 -2.66 -17.09 -11.19
N LEU A 56 -2.69 -17.19 -9.86
CA LEU A 56 -3.67 -17.98 -9.12
C LEU A 56 -4.92 -17.19 -8.70
N VAL A 57 -4.80 -15.88 -8.49
CA VAL A 57 -5.91 -15.05 -8.03
C VAL A 57 -7.06 -15.08 -9.05
N GLY A 58 -8.25 -15.46 -8.60
CA GLY A 58 -9.46 -15.49 -9.41
C GLY A 58 -9.70 -16.77 -10.20
N VAL A 59 -8.75 -17.71 -10.26
CA VAL A 59 -8.90 -18.98 -11.01
C VAL A 59 -10.12 -19.80 -10.58
N LEU A 60 -10.52 -19.71 -9.31
CA LEU A 60 -11.69 -20.42 -8.77
C LEU A 60 -12.94 -19.55 -8.67
N LYS A 61 -12.90 -18.29 -9.15
CA LYS A 61 -14.06 -17.40 -9.06
C LYS A 61 -15.22 -17.99 -9.86
N GLY A 62 -16.40 -18.06 -9.24
CA GLY A 62 -17.61 -18.62 -9.86
C GLY A 62 -17.66 -20.15 -9.93
N HIS A 63 -16.60 -20.86 -9.49
CA HIS A 63 -16.58 -22.32 -9.47
C HIS A 63 -17.00 -22.84 -8.09
N ARG A 64 -17.87 -23.86 -8.08
CA ARG A 64 -18.20 -24.61 -6.85
C ARG A 64 -17.24 -25.79 -6.73
N VAL A 65 -16.08 -25.54 -6.15
CA VAL A 65 -15.10 -26.58 -5.84
C VAL A 65 -15.32 -27.12 -4.44
N SER A 66 -15.32 -28.45 -4.32
CA SER A 66 -15.42 -29.18 -3.05
C SER A 66 -14.19 -30.06 -2.87
N GLU A 67 -13.92 -30.44 -1.62
CA GLU A 67 -12.86 -31.40 -1.31
C GLU A 67 -13.08 -32.75 -2.00
N SER A 68 -14.34 -33.17 -2.17
CA SER A 68 -14.69 -34.39 -2.91
C SER A 68 -14.33 -34.31 -4.38
N ALA A 69 -14.51 -33.15 -5.03
CA ALA A 69 -14.09 -32.94 -6.41
C ALA A 69 -12.56 -33.04 -6.57
N TYR A 70 -11.82 -32.51 -5.60
CA TYR A 70 -10.37 -32.64 -5.56
C TYR A 70 -9.91 -34.10 -5.37
N LYS A 71 -10.51 -34.83 -4.43
CA LYS A 71 -10.22 -36.26 -4.20
C LYS A 71 -10.53 -37.12 -5.43
N LYS A 72 -11.61 -36.81 -6.16
CA LYS A 72 -11.95 -37.48 -7.42
C LYS A 72 -10.87 -37.22 -8.49
N HIS A 73 -10.48 -35.96 -8.69
CA HIS A 73 -9.40 -35.60 -9.62
C HIS A 73 -8.09 -36.31 -9.30
N LEU A 74 -7.69 -36.39 -8.03
CA LEU A 74 -6.47 -37.10 -7.63
C LEU A 74 -6.52 -38.60 -7.97
N ARG A 75 -7.68 -39.25 -7.82
CA ARG A 75 -7.83 -40.65 -8.22
C ARG A 75 -7.67 -40.80 -9.72
N GLU A 76 -8.36 -39.99 -10.52
CA GLU A 76 -8.30 -40.05 -11.98
C GLU A 76 -6.92 -39.68 -12.56
N LYS A 77 -6.14 -38.88 -11.86
CA LYS A 77 -4.80 -38.46 -12.30
C LYS A 77 -3.72 -39.52 -12.05
N HIS A 78 -3.91 -40.36 -11.03
CA HIS A 78 -2.89 -41.30 -10.53
C HIS A 78 -3.29 -42.78 -10.72
N LEU A 79 -4.48 -43.07 -11.25
CA LEU A 79 -4.90 -44.36 -11.78
C LEU A 79 -5.02 -44.28 -13.29
#